data_AF-A0A3B4F1Z6-F1
#
_entry.id   AF-A0A3B4F1Z6-F1
#
_cell.length_a   1.000
_cell.length_b   1.000
_cell.length_c   1.000
_cell.angle_alpha   90.00
_cell.angle_beta   90.00
_cell.angle_gamma   90.00
#
_symmetry.space_group_name_H-M   'P 1'
#
loop_
_entity.id
_entity.type
_entity.pdbx_description
1 polymer ?
#
loop_
_entity_poly.entity_id
_entity_poly.type
_entity_poly.pdbx_seq_one_letter_code
_entity_poly.pdbx_strand_id
1 'polypeptide(L)'
;MEGSECPPVTVEGDWTPTQTKALKNKLQLYFQSKKKSGGGDCRVEAEEGAPRAAVYFSSPEERERVLARKNHEIILDSKTIRLQLSL
;
A
#
# COMPACT_ATOMS: atom_id res chain seq x y z
N MET A 1 19.26 3.36 21.67
CA MET A 1 17.84 3.05 21.43
C MET A 1 17.41 3.96 20.30
N GLU A 2 17.60 3.52 19.06
CA GLU A 2 16.99 4.21 17.92
C GLU A 2 15.56 3.72 17.85
N GLY A 3 14.62 4.66 18.00
CA GLY A 3 13.20 4.41 17.86
C GLY A 3 12.97 3.68 16.55
N SER A 4 12.41 2.48 16.65
CA SER A 4 12.00 1.67 15.50
C SER A 4 10.79 2.31 14.83
N GLU A 5 10.96 3.50 14.25
CA GLU A 5 10.01 4.06 13.32
C GLU A 5 10.12 3.24 12.04
N CYS A 6 9.15 2.37 11.84
CA CYS A 6 9.09 1.50 10.67
C CYS A 6 9.06 2.40 9.43
N PRO A 7 10.07 2.37 8.53
CA PRO A 7 9.99 3.20 7.34
C PRO A 7 8.75 2.81 6.52
N PRO A 8 8.08 3.81 5.92
CA PRO A 8 6.91 3.57 5.10
C PRO A 8 7.30 2.70 3.91
N VAL A 9 6.33 1.94 3.41
CA VAL A 9 6.51 1.17 2.18
C VAL A 9 6.00 1.99 1.02
N THR A 10 6.84 2.23 0.04
CA THR A 10 6.41 2.85 -1.21
C THR A 10 5.68 1.82 -2.05
N VAL A 11 4.52 2.18 -2.56
CA VAL A 11 3.65 1.38 -3.39
C VAL A 11 3.50 2.08 -4.72
N GLU A 12 3.86 1.38 -5.79
CA GLU A 12 3.84 1.88 -7.16
C GLU A 12 2.93 1.00 -8.01
N GLY A 13 2.43 1.50 -9.14
CA GLY A 13 1.68 0.65 -10.07
C GLY A 13 1.11 1.38 -11.27
N ASP A 14 0.23 0.71 -12.00
CA ASP A 14 -0.29 1.19 -13.29
C ASP A 14 -1.63 1.94 -13.16
N TRP A 15 -1.70 2.95 -12.29
CA TRP A 15 -2.89 3.82 -12.17
C TRP A 15 -2.62 5.25 -12.62
N THR A 16 -3.68 5.99 -12.96
CA THR A 16 -3.56 7.39 -13.36
C THR A 16 -3.64 8.33 -12.14
N PRO A 17 -3.08 9.55 -12.21
CA PRO A 17 -3.21 10.55 -11.15
C PRO A 17 -4.67 10.89 -10.81
N THR A 18 -5.57 10.79 -11.79
CA THR A 18 -7.03 10.94 -11.60
C THR A 18 -7.64 9.82 -10.75
N GLN A 19 -7.04 8.63 -10.77
CA GLN A 19 -7.47 7.45 -10.00
C GLN A 19 -6.83 7.39 -8.61
N THR A 20 -5.71 8.09 -8.39
CA THR A 20 -4.94 8.10 -7.14
C THR A 20 -5.83 8.29 -5.90
N LYS A 21 -6.83 9.18 -5.93
CA LYS A 21 -7.73 9.42 -4.79
C LYS A 21 -8.62 8.22 -4.46
N ALA A 22 -9.17 7.56 -5.48
CA ALA A 22 -9.98 6.36 -5.31
C ALA A 22 -9.12 5.15 -4.93
N LEU A 23 -7.94 5.07 -5.54
CA LEU A 23 -6.96 4.03 -5.28
C LEU A 23 -6.42 4.12 -3.85
N LYS A 24 -6.11 5.30 -3.33
CA LYS A 24 -5.70 5.52 -1.92
C LYS A 24 -6.65 4.83 -0.94
N ASN A 25 -7.96 5.03 -1.13
CA ASN A 25 -8.98 4.39 -0.29
C ASN A 25 -8.99 2.86 -0.45
N LYS A 26 -8.86 2.36 -1.69
CA LYS A 26 -8.78 0.91 -1.96
C LYS A 26 -7.52 0.28 -1.36
N LEU A 27 -6.38 0.92 -1.53
CA LEU A 27 -5.10 0.52 -0.94
C LEU A 27 -5.21 0.43 0.56
N GLN A 28 -5.76 1.46 1.20
CA GLN A 28 -5.93 1.47 2.65
C GLN A 28 -6.79 0.29 3.11
N LEU A 29 -7.96 0.07 2.49
CA LEU A 29 -8.82 -1.08 2.81
C LEU A 29 -8.14 -2.44 2.55
N TYR A 30 -7.32 -2.51 1.51
CA TYR A 30 -6.60 -3.73 1.11
C TYR A 30 -5.46 -4.05 2.09
N PHE A 31 -4.63 -3.06 2.43
CA PHE A 31 -3.55 -3.20 3.39
C PHE A 31 -4.04 -3.38 4.83
N GLN A 32 -5.20 -2.79 5.18
CA GLN A 32 -5.87 -3.05 6.46
C GLN A 32 -6.45 -4.46 6.58
N SER A 33 -6.71 -5.13 5.45
CA SER A 33 -7.23 -6.49 5.45
C SER A 33 -6.12 -7.53 5.66
N LYS A 34 -5.97 -8.02 6.89
CA LYS A 34 -5.10 -9.18 7.25
C LYS A 34 -5.27 -10.37 6.31
N LYS A 35 -6.50 -10.70 5.90
CA LYS A 35 -6.78 -11.81 4.97
C LYS A 35 -6.29 -11.56 3.54
N LYS A 36 -6.33 -10.31 3.06
CA LYS A 36 -6.04 -9.97 1.66
C LYS A 36 -4.58 -9.60 1.42
N SER A 37 -4.00 -8.73 2.23
CA SER A 37 -2.60 -8.30 2.06
C SER A 37 -1.65 -8.91 3.10
N GLY A 38 -2.18 -9.41 4.23
CA GLY A 38 -1.36 -9.81 5.38
C GLY A 38 -0.96 -8.65 6.29
N GLY A 39 -1.36 -7.41 5.96
CA GLY A 39 -1.10 -6.21 6.75
C GLY A 39 -2.04 -6.05 7.94
N GLY A 40 -2.25 -4.82 8.37
CA GLY A 40 -3.20 -4.47 9.42
C GLY A 40 -3.29 -2.96 9.59
N ASP A 41 -3.15 -2.42 10.79
CA ASP A 41 -3.40 -0.99 10.96
C ASP A 41 -2.33 -0.15 10.22
N CYS A 42 -2.76 0.48 9.12
CA CYS A 42 -1.89 1.22 8.23
C CYS A 42 -2.56 2.48 7.69
N ARG A 43 -1.73 3.48 7.39
CA ARG A 43 -2.11 4.75 6.79
C ARG A 43 -1.47 4.84 5.40
N VAL A 44 -2.29 5.08 4.39
CA VAL A 44 -1.82 5.25 3.01
C VAL A 44 -1.83 6.73 2.66
N GLU A 45 -0.74 7.22 2.07
CA GLU A 45 -0.59 8.56 1.51
C GLU A 45 -0.20 8.44 0.06
N ALA A 46 -1.13 8.75 -0.83
CA ALA A 46 -0.88 8.67 -2.26
C ALA A 46 -0.32 10.00 -2.78
N GLU A 47 0.68 9.93 -3.65
CA GLU A 47 1.35 11.10 -4.21
C GLU A 47 0.48 11.72 -5.31
N GLU A 48 0.27 13.03 -5.22
CA GLU A 48 -0.56 13.74 -6.18
C GLU A 48 0.24 13.98 -7.47
N GLY A 49 -0.21 13.40 -8.58
CA GLY A 49 0.47 13.52 -9.88
C GLY A 49 1.36 12.34 -10.26
N ALA A 50 1.63 11.42 -9.34
CA ALA A 50 2.42 10.21 -9.62
C ALA A 50 1.62 8.93 -9.31
N PRO A 51 1.91 7.82 -10.00
CA PRO A 51 1.34 6.52 -9.69
C PRO A 51 2.07 5.85 -8.52
N ARG A 52 2.22 6.59 -7.42
CA ARG A 52 2.96 6.18 -6.22
C ARG A 52 2.19 6.53 -4.95
N ALA A 53 2.38 5.73 -3.90
CA ALA A 53 1.79 5.95 -2.58
C ALA A 53 2.72 5.43 -1.47
N ALA A 54 2.85 6.15 -0.37
CA ALA A 54 3.54 5.69 0.83
C ALA A 54 2.56 5.04 1.81
N VAL A 55 2.90 3.86 2.32
CA VAL A 55 2.10 3.12 3.30
C VAL A 55 2.84 3.05 4.62
N TYR A 56 2.31 3.72 5.63
CA TYR A 56 2.82 3.75 6.98
C TYR A 56 2.13 2.64 7.76
N PHE A 57 2.90 1.64 8.17
CA PHE A 57 2.41 0.55 9.01
C PHE A 57 2.65 0.86 10.48
N SER A 58 1.67 0.54 11.33
CA SER A 58 1.80 0.72 12.77
C SER A 58 2.81 -0.27 13.37
N SER A 59 2.86 -1.50 12.85
CA SER A 59 3.82 -2.53 13.29
C SER A 59 4.75 -3.01 12.17
N PRO A 60 6.03 -3.29 12.48
CA PRO A 60 7.00 -3.80 11.50
C PRO A 60 6.62 -5.20 11.01
N GLU A 61 6.02 -6.04 11.85
CA GLU A 61 5.57 -7.38 11.46
C GLU A 61 4.50 -7.34 10.36
N GLU A 62 3.57 -6.39 10.44
CA GLU A 62 2.52 -6.20 9.42
C GLU A 62 3.15 -5.77 8.10
N ARG A 63 4.13 -4.86 8.18
CA ARG A 63 4.92 -4.42 7.03
C ARG A 63 5.67 -5.57 6.37
N GLU A 64 6.39 -6.37 7.16
CA GLU A 64 7.17 -7.51 6.66
C GLU A 64 6.28 -8.55 5.99
N ARG A 65 5.09 -8.83 6.54
CA ARG A 65 4.12 -9.72 5.90
C ARG A 65 3.63 -9.19 4.56
N VAL A 66 3.35 -7.90 4.49
CA VAL A 66 2.95 -7.25 3.24
C VAL A 66 4.10 -7.30 2.24
N LEU A 67 5.34 -6.99 2.62
CA LEU A 67 6.52 -7.06 1.76
C LEU A 67 6.87 -8.49 1.32
N ALA A 68 6.65 -9.47 2.19
CA ALA A 68 6.83 -10.88 1.87
C ALA A 68 5.86 -11.33 0.77
N ARG A 69 4.67 -10.72 0.70
CA ARG A 69 3.81 -10.81 -0.47
C ARG A 69 4.32 -9.86 -1.56
N LYS A 70 4.72 -10.41 -2.70
CA LYS A 70 5.09 -9.60 -3.88
C LYS A 70 3.95 -9.39 -4.86
N ASN A 71 2.89 -10.18 -4.77
CA ASN A 71 1.71 -10.07 -5.62
C ASN A 71 0.58 -9.35 -4.87
N HIS A 72 0.55 -8.02 -5.00
CA HIS A 72 -0.56 -7.21 -4.49
C HIS A 72 -1.35 -6.68 -5.68
N GLU A 73 -2.63 -7.00 -5.70
CA GLU A 73 -3.52 -6.69 -6.81
C GLU A 73 -4.83 -6.19 -6.25
N ILE A 74 -5.25 -5.01 -6.70
CA ILE A 74 -6.53 -4.41 -6.31
C ILE A 74 -7.38 -4.14 -7.54
N ILE A 75 -8.69 -4.29 -7.38
CA ILE A 75 -9.64 -3.99 -8.45
C ILE A 75 -10.11 -2.55 -8.27
N LEU A 76 -9.74 -1.69 -9.22
CA LEU A 76 -10.18 -0.31 -9.32
C LEU A 76 -10.94 -0.14 -10.63
N ASP A 77 -12.20 0.32 -10.56
CA ASP A 77 -13.03 0.56 -11.76
C ASP A 77 -13.11 -0.65 -12.71
N SER A 78 -13.25 -1.86 -12.14
CA SER A 78 -13.23 -3.14 -12.88
C SER A 78 -11.91 -3.47 -13.58
N LYS A 79 -10.84 -2.71 -13.32
CA LYS A 79 -9.47 -3.02 -13.75
C LYS A 79 -8.64 -3.55 -12.59
N THR A 80 -7.87 -4.59 -12.84
CA THR A 80 -6.89 -5.08 -11.88
C THR A 80 -5.63 -4.23 -11.97
N ILE A 81 -5.30 -3.54 -10.88
CA ILE A 81 -4.09 -2.74 -10.75
C ILE A 81 -3.10 -3.54 -9.91
N ARG A 82 -1.93 -3.80 -10.49
CA ARG A 82 -0.83 -4.47 -9.81
C ARG A 82 -0.04 -3.44 -9.02
N LEU A 83 0.27 -3.79 -7.79
CA LEU A 83 0.96 -2.94 -6.84
C LEU A 83 2.34 -3.52 -6.59
N GLN A 84 3.36 -2.71 -6.79
CA GLN A 84 4.74 -3.02 -6.49
C GLN A 84 5.12 -2.32 -5.19
N LEU A 85 5.62 -3.10 -4.22
CA LEU A 85 6.12 -2.55 -2.97
C LEU A 85 7.64 -2.42 -3.03
N SER A 86 8.11 -1.25 -2.63
CA SER A 86 9.51 -0.81 -2.61
C SER A 86 9.80 -0.23 -1.21
N LEU A 87 11.03 -0.42 -0.70
CA LEU A 87 11.53 0.16 0.55
C LEU A 87 12.27 1.47 0.29
#